data_AF-A0A6B7EIV6-F1
#
_entry.id   AF-A0A6B7EIV6-F1
#
_cell.length_a   1.000
_cell.length_b   1.000
_cell.length_c   1.000
_cell.angle_alpha   90.00
_cell.angle_beta   90.00
_cell.angle_gamma   90.00
#
_symmetry.space_group_name_H-M   'P 1'
#
loop_
_entity.id
_entity.type
_entity.pdbx_description
1 polymer ?
#
loop_
_entity_poly.entity_id
_entity_poly.type
_entity_poly.pdbx_seq_one_letter_code
_entity_poly.pdbx_strand_id
1 'polypeptide(L)'
;KTFRGTRGGDAFNAVEEGKVGHDDGYLSTSLNPGVARSFGQGTISTVFGRSGIDVSGISNYKNEKEILYNKETDMRVLLSASDEQGVTRRVLEEAALGEQSGHSQGLLDALDLASKPERSGEVQEQDVRLRM
;
A
#
# COMPACT_ATOMS: atom_id res chain seq x y z
N LYS A 1 -4.51 1.91 -9.42
CA LYS A 1 -3.78 2.96 -8.64
C LYS A 1 -4.72 4.13 -8.39
N THR A 2 -4.95 4.47 -7.13
CA THR A 2 -5.77 5.59 -6.66
C THR A 2 -5.02 6.33 -5.55
N PHE A 3 -5.58 7.45 -5.06
CA PHE A 3 -4.98 8.32 -4.07
C PHE A 3 -5.98 8.67 -2.97
N ARG A 4 -5.51 8.82 -1.74
CA ARG A 4 -6.33 9.26 -0.61
C ARG A 4 -5.53 10.23 0.25
N GLY A 5 -6.17 11.33 0.67
CA GLY A 5 -5.60 12.27 1.61
C GLY A 5 -6.49 12.43 2.84
N THR A 6 -5.90 12.53 4.02
CA THR A 6 -6.59 12.78 5.28
C THR A 6 -5.93 13.95 6.01
N ARG A 7 -6.69 14.64 6.86
CA ARG A 7 -6.18 15.80 7.61
C ARG A 7 -5.21 15.41 8.73
N GLY A 8 -5.29 14.18 9.23
CA GLY A 8 -4.45 13.66 10.31
C GLY A 8 -4.06 12.21 10.04
N GLY A 9 -4.00 11.39 11.10
CA GLY A 9 -3.82 9.95 10.97
C GLY A 9 -5.07 9.26 10.40
N ASP A 10 -4.88 8.04 9.90
CA ASP A 10 -5.92 7.10 9.54
C ASP A 10 -5.69 5.73 10.23
N ALA A 11 -6.55 4.75 9.94
CA ALA A 11 -6.48 3.42 10.56
C ALA A 11 -5.11 2.72 10.36
N PHE A 12 -4.38 3.06 9.30
CA PHE A 12 -3.09 2.45 8.98
C PHE A 12 -1.92 3.10 9.73
N ASN A 13 -2.15 4.11 10.57
CA ASN A 13 -1.09 4.67 11.43
C ASN A 13 -0.56 3.67 12.46
N ALA A 14 -1.37 2.70 12.87
CA ALA A 14 -0.98 1.63 13.79
C ALA A 14 -0.40 0.39 13.07
N VAL A 15 -0.42 0.38 11.73
CA VAL A 15 0.03 -0.76 10.92
C VAL A 15 1.47 -0.52 10.49
N GLU A 16 2.37 -1.40 10.92
CA GLU A 16 3.78 -1.34 10.55
C GLU A 16 3.99 -1.64 9.05
N GLU A 17 5.08 -1.12 8.49
CA GLU A 17 5.48 -1.42 7.12
C GLU A 17 5.68 -2.94 6.92
N GLY A 18 5.21 -3.45 5.79
CA GLY A 18 5.13 -4.88 5.46
C GLY A 18 3.94 -5.62 6.06
N LYS A 19 3.25 -5.05 7.06
CA LYS A 19 2.08 -5.67 7.71
C LYS A 19 0.77 -5.26 7.04
N VAL A 20 -0.29 -5.98 7.39
CA VAL A 20 -1.64 -5.82 6.87
C VAL A 20 -2.53 -5.30 7.99
N GLY A 21 -3.43 -4.37 7.65
CA GLY A 21 -4.55 -3.96 8.49
C GLY A 21 -5.67 -3.40 7.61
N HIS A 22 -6.69 -2.81 8.20
CA HIS A 22 -7.82 -2.25 7.47
C HIS A 22 -8.38 -0.99 8.14
N ASP A 23 -9.19 -0.26 7.38
CA ASP A 23 -10.11 0.76 7.91
C ASP A 23 -11.46 0.09 8.16
N ASP A 24 -12.04 0.28 9.35
CA ASP A 24 -13.37 -0.28 9.71
C ASP A 24 -14.48 0.32 8.84
N GLY A 25 -14.26 1.52 8.29
CA GLY A 25 -15.14 2.17 7.32
C GLY A 25 -14.78 1.82 5.88
N TYR A 26 -15.64 2.25 4.95
CA TYR A 26 -15.31 2.18 3.53
C TYR A 26 -14.12 3.09 3.19
N LEU A 27 -13.19 2.58 2.39
CA LEU A 27 -12.01 3.33 1.99
C LEU A 27 -12.25 4.03 0.65
N SER A 28 -12.73 5.28 0.75
CA SER A 28 -12.89 6.18 -0.39
C SER A 28 -11.53 6.67 -0.91
N THR A 29 -11.29 6.50 -2.21
CA THR A 29 -10.05 6.92 -2.88
C THR A 29 -10.37 7.60 -4.22
N SER A 30 -9.49 8.45 -4.71
CA SER A 30 -9.68 9.22 -5.94
C SER A 30 -8.68 8.80 -7.02
N LEU A 31 -9.10 8.77 -8.29
CA LEU A 31 -8.14 8.69 -9.42
C LEU A 31 -7.38 10.00 -9.64
N ASN A 32 -7.82 11.11 -9.05
CA ASN A 32 -7.22 12.42 -9.19
C ASN A 32 -6.33 12.76 -7.98
N PRO A 33 -4.99 12.83 -8.14
CA PRO A 33 -4.08 13.11 -7.03
C PRO A 33 -4.26 14.53 -6.46
N GLY A 34 -4.71 15.49 -7.27
CA GLY A 34 -4.97 16.86 -6.80
C GLY A 34 -6.18 16.92 -5.86
N VAL A 35 -7.22 16.16 -6.17
CA VAL A 35 -8.42 16.06 -5.32
C VAL A 35 -8.09 15.35 -4.02
N ALA A 36 -7.33 14.24 -4.06
CA ALA A 36 -6.87 13.55 -2.85
C ALA A 36 -6.12 14.49 -1.89
N ARG A 37 -5.19 15.31 -2.40
CA ARG A 37 -4.46 16.32 -1.61
C ARG A 37 -5.37 17.42 -1.04
N SER A 38 -6.54 17.65 -1.63
CA SER A 38 -7.49 18.67 -1.16
C SER A 38 -8.29 18.24 0.08
N PHE A 39 -8.39 16.93 0.35
CA PHE A 39 -9.06 16.41 1.54
C PHE A 39 -8.24 16.58 2.82
N GLY A 40 -6.91 16.58 2.69
CA GLY A 40 -5.99 16.86 3.78
C GLY A 40 -4.56 16.53 3.40
N GLN A 41 -3.62 17.05 4.18
CA GLN A 41 -2.18 16.86 4.00
C GLN A 41 -1.51 16.37 5.30
N GLY A 42 -2.25 15.66 6.16
CA GLY A 42 -1.64 14.94 7.29
C GLY A 42 -1.02 13.63 6.81
N THR A 43 -1.83 12.83 6.12
CA THR A 43 -1.39 11.59 5.46
C THR A 43 -1.85 11.59 4.00
N ILE A 44 -0.95 11.23 3.09
CA ILE A 44 -1.22 11.07 1.66
C ILE A 44 -0.82 9.66 1.24
N SER A 45 -1.81 8.87 0.86
CA SER A 45 -1.65 7.46 0.48
C SER A 45 -1.83 7.29 -1.03
N THR A 46 -0.93 6.52 -1.65
CA THR A 46 -1.17 5.91 -2.96
C THR A 46 -1.65 4.48 -2.74
N VAL A 47 -2.76 4.09 -3.37
CA VAL A 47 -3.41 2.79 -3.16
C VAL A 47 -3.40 1.98 -4.45
N PHE A 48 -2.98 0.73 -4.36
CA PHE A 48 -3.03 -0.27 -5.43
C PHE A 48 -4.01 -1.37 -5.03
N GLY A 49 -4.98 -1.65 -5.88
CA GLY A 49 -6.04 -2.60 -5.59
C GLY A 49 -6.88 -2.89 -6.83
N ARG A 50 -7.76 -3.87 -6.72
CA ARG A 50 -8.61 -4.38 -7.80
C ARG A 50 -10.09 -4.49 -7.41
N SER A 51 -10.42 -4.64 -6.13
CA SER A 51 -11.81 -4.81 -5.68
C SER A 51 -12.62 -3.51 -5.55
N GLY A 52 -11.99 -2.36 -5.76
CA GLY A 52 -12.65 -1.06 -5.67
C GLY A 52 -13.74 -0.86 -6.72
N ILE A 53 -14.86 -0.28 -6.32
CA ILE A 53 -15.99 0.07 -7.19
C ILE A 53 -15.84 1.51 -7.67
N ASP A 54 -15.87 1.71 -8.98
CA ASP A 54 -15.92 3.06 -9.57
C ASP A 54 -17.33 3.64 -9.41
N VAL A 55 -17.44 4.70 -8.59
CA VAL A 55 -18.70 5.40 -8.32
C VAL A 55 -18.82 6.72 -9.07
N SER A 56 -17.88 7.03 -9.98
CA SER A 56 -17.85 8.28 -10.75
C SER A 56 -19.07 8.47 -11.66
N GLY A 57 -19.71 7.38 -12.08
CA GLY A 57 -20.97 7.41 -12.83
C GLY A 57 -22.18 7.79 -11.97
N ILE A 58 -22.06 7.73 -10.64
CA ILE A 58 -23.13 8.03 -9.67
C ILE A 58 -22.91 9.41 -9.04
N SER A 59 -21.68 9.69 -8.58
CA SER A 59 -21.27 10.97 -8.01
C SER A 59 -19.85 11.31 -8.45
N ASN A 60 -19.64 12.54 -8.92
CA ASN A 60 -18.32 13.00 -9.37
C ASN A 60 -18.09 14.47 -9.01
N TYR A 61 -18.42 14.83 -7.78
CA TYR A 61 -18.17 16.18 -7.28
C TYR A 61 -16.69 16.52 -7.41
N LYS A 62 -16.37 17.74 -7.89
CA LYS A 62 -14.99 18.18 -8.19
C LYS A 62 -14.21 17.28 -9.15
N ASN A 63 -14.88 16.45 -9.96
CA ASN A 63 -14.23 15.50 -10.86
C ASN A 63 -13.24 14.56 -10.13
N GLU A 64 -13.63 14.11 -8.94
CA GLU A 64 -12.86 13.22 -8.07
C GLU A 64 -12.57 11.86 -8.70
N LYS A 65 -13.53 11.33 -9.48
CA LYS A 65 -13.48 9.98 -10.04
C LYS A 65 -13.15 8.95 -8.96
N GLU A 66 -14.06 8.85 -8.00
CA GLU A 66 -13.90 8.05 -6.80
C GLU A 66 -13.95 6.54 -7.11
N ILE A 67 -13.01 5.82 -6.51
CA ILE A 67 -12.98 4.35 -6.41
C ILE A 67 -13.11 4.00 -4.93
N LEU A 68 -14.18 3.29 -4.59
CA LEU A 68 -14.53 2.93 -3.22
C LEU A 68 -14.16 1.46 -2.95
N TYR A 69 -13.24 1.23 -2.02
CA TYR A 69 -12.99 -0.12 -1.50
C TYR A 69 -13.94 -0.42 -0.34
N ASN A 70 -14.26 -1.71 -0.15
CA ASN A 70 -15.20 -2.14 0.86
C ASN A 70 -14.71 -1.78 2.28
N LYS A 71 -15.63 -1.72 3.24
CA LYS A 71 -15.24 -1.68 4.65
C LYS A 71 -14.38 -2.90 5.02
N GLU A 72 -13.47 -2.72 5.96
CA GLU A 72 -12.60 -3.79 6.47
C GLU A 72 -11.77 -4.46 5.35
N THR A 73 -11.52 -3.75 4.24
CA THR A 73 -10.64 -4.27 3.17
C THR A 73 -9.21 -4.25 3.67
N ASP A 74 -8.62 -5.42 3.78
CA ASP A 74 -7.22 -5.60 4.18
C ASP A 74 -6.26 -4.99 3.16
N MET A 75 -5.43 -4.06 3.65
CA MET A 75 -4.36 -3.40 2.89
C MET A 75 -3.02 -3.63 3.59
N ARG A 76 -2.03 -4.03 2.80
CA ARG A 76 -0.63 -4.08 3.20
C ARG A 76 0.00 -2.68 3.08
N VAL A 77 0.73 -2.26 4.11
CA VAL A 77 1.56 -1.06 4.05
C VAL A 77 2.87 -1.40 3.36
N LEU A 78 3.04 -1.00 2.09
CA LEU A 78 4.27 -1.26 1.33
C LEU A 78 5.39 -0.27 1.66
N LEU A 79 5.03 0.96 2.02
CA LEU A 79 5.96 2.02 2.40
C LEU A 79 5.23 2.99 3.32
N SER A 80 5.87 3.43 4.40
CA SER A 80 5.39 4.54 5.23
C SER A 80 6.54 5.46 5.64
N ALA A 81 6.59 6.66 5.05
CA ALA A 81 7.64 7.65 5.30
C ALA A 81 7.04 9.03 5.62
N SER A 82 7.80 9.90 6.27
CA SER A 82 7.45 11.31 6.43
C SER A 82 8.28 12.16 5.47
N ASP A 83 7.64 13.14 4.82
CA ASP A 83 8.37 14.13 4.01
C ASP A 83 8.93 15.28 4.86
N GLU A 84 9.72 16.15 4.22
CA GLU A 84 10.34 17.32 4.87
C GLU A 84 9.32 18.32 5.44
N GLN A 85 8.07 18.26 4.99
CA GLN A 85 6.97 19.09 5.49
C GLN A 85 6.21 18.42 6.64
N GLY A 86 6.63 17.23 7.07
CA GLY A 86 5.99 16.46 8.15
C GLY A 86 4.73 15.70 7.70
N VAL A 87 4.47 15.59 6.40
CA VAL A 87 3.33 14.84 5.87
C VAL A 87 3.72 13.36 5.73
N THR A 88 2.89 12.47 6.27
CA THR A 88 3.08 11.03 6.07
C THR A 88 2.73 10.66 4.63
N ARG A 89 3.69 10.10 3.90
CA ARG A 89 3.56 9.54 2.56
C ARG A 89 3.51 8.02 2.67
N ARG A 90 2.40 7.42 2.26
CA ARG A 90 2.17 5.98 2.35
C ARG A 90 1.89 5.35 1.00
N VAL A 91 2.31 4.10 0.83
CA VAL A 91 1.87 3.22 -0.26
C VAL A 91 1.14 2.02 0.34
N LEU A 92 -0.10 1.80 -0.11
CA LEU A 92 -0.96 0.71 0.31
C LEU A 92 -1.23 -0.23 -0.87
N GLU A 93 -1.26 -1.53 -0.61
CA GLU A 93 -1.67 -2.55 -1.58
C GLU A 93 -2.77 -3.44 -0.98
N GLU A 94 -3.84 -3.69 -1.73
CA GLU A 94 -4.87 -4.64 -1.35
C GLU A 94 -4.26 -6.03 -1.15
N ALA A 95 -4.39 -6.60 0.05
CA ALA A 95 -3.71 -7.84 0.43
C ALA A 95 -4.05 -9.02 -0.49
N ALA A 96 -5.27 -9.03 -1.04
CA ALA A 96 -5.75 -10.05 -1.97
C ALA A 96 -5.02 -10.09 -3.32
N LEU A 97 -4.22 -9.07 -3.66
CA LEU A 97 -3.38 -9.08 -4.86
C LEU A 97 -2.22 -10.09 -4.76
N GLY A 98 -1.81 -10.45 -3.55
CA GLY A 98 -0.72 -11.39 -3.28
C GLY A 98 0.68 -10.80 -3.44
N GLU A 99 1.68 -11.44 -2.84
CA GLU A 99 3.03 -10.89 -2.68
C GLU A 99 3.85 -10.80 -3.97
N GLN A 100 3.41 -11.45 -5.04
CA GLN A 100 4.07 -11.38 -6.36
C GLN A 100 3.57 -10.19 -7.20
N SER A 101 2.49 -9.53 -6.76
CA SER A 101 1.96 -8.32 -7.39
C SER A 101 2.97 -7.17 -7.31
N GLY A 102 2.88 -6.22 -8.24
CA GLY A 102 3.69 -5.00 -8.21
C GLY A 102 5.16 -5.17 -8.65
N HIS A 103 5.64 -6.40 -8.84
CA HIS A 103 7.00 -6.67 -9.29
C HIS A 103 7.07 -6.86 -10.81
N SER A 104 8.00 -6.16 -11.46
CA SER A 104 8.41 -6.50 -12.82
C SER A 104 9.33 -7.73 -12.77
N GLN A 105 8.99 -8.77 -13.54
CA GLN A 105 9.69 -10.06 -13.49
C GLN A 105 11.21 -9.90 -13.70
N GLY A 106 11.99 -10.37 -12.71
CA GLY A 106 13.46 -10.36 -12.73
C GLY A 106 14.12 -8.98 -12.61
N LEU A 107 13.36 -7.89 -12.48
CA LEU A 107 13.92 -6.54 -12.48
C LEU A 107 14.76 -6.26 -11.23
N LEU A 108 14.29 -6.67 -10.05
CA LEU A 108 15.04 -6.44 -8.81
C LEU A 108 16.38 -7.19 -8.82
N ASP A 109 16.40 -8.42 -9.34
CA ASP A 109 17.63 -9.20 -9.51
C ASP A 109 18.56 -8.55 -10.55
N ALA A 110 18.00 -8.08 -11.67
CA ALA A 110 18.76 -7.45 -12.75
C ALA A 110 19.35 -6.07 -12.38
N LEU A 111 18.78 -5.41 -11.37
CA LEU A 111 19.27 -4.10 -10.90
C LEU A 111 20.55 -4.22 -10.06
N ASP A 112 20.92 -5.42 -9.60
CA ASP A 112 22.10 -5.68 -8.76
C ASP A 112 22.28 -4.59 -7.68
N LEU A 113 21.19 -4.38 -6.91
CA LEU A 113 21.16 -3.31 -5.92
C LEU A 113 22.28 -3.53 -4.90
N ALA A 114 23.05 -2.46 -4.64
CA ALA A 114 24.19 -2.47 -3.72
C ALA A 114 23.74 -2.51 -2.24
N SER A 115 22.97 -3.54 -1.89
CA SER A 115 22.50 -3.84 -0.54
C SER A 115 22.82 -5.30 -0.21
N LYS A 116 22.93 -5.61 1.08
CA LYS A 116 23.02 -7.01 1.48
C LYS A 116 21.65 -7.65 1.27
N PRO A 117 21.56 -8.86 0.71
CA PRO A 117 20.29 -9.57 0.67
C PRO A 117 19.81 -9.78 2.11
N GLU A 118 18.58 -9.39 2.40
CA GLU A 118 17.94 -9.83 3.64
C GLU A 118 17.84 -11.35 3.59
N ARG A 119 18.47 -12.05 4.55
CA ARG A 119 18.29 -13.49 4.72
C ARG A 119 16.86 -13.74 5.19
N SER A 120 15.93 -13.88 4.26
CA SER A 120 14.63 -14.48 4.51
C SER A 120 14.84 -15.98 4.74
N GLY A 121 14.89 -16.36 6.01
CA GLY A 121 15.07 -17.74 6.45
C GLY A 121 16.53 -18.07 6.74
N GLU A 122 16.76 -18.61 7.93
CA GLU A 122 17.89 -19.48 8.17
C GLU A 122 17.95 -20.48 7.01
N VAL A 123 18.99 -20.40 6.18
CA VAL A 123 19.50 -21.61 5.57
C VAL A 123 19.88 -22.46 6.77
N GLN A 124 19.02 -23.39 7.16
CA GLN A 124 19.50 -24.57 7.87
C GLN A 124 20.60 -25.08 6.96
N GLU A 125 21.86 -24.88 7.38
CA GLU A 125 22.92 -25.76 6.96
C GLU A 125 22.28 -27.14 7.01
N GLN A 126 22.15 -27.79 5.85
CA GLN A 126 21.85 -29.20 5.84
C GLN A 126 23.03 -29.83 6.56
N ASP A 127 22.89 -29.96 7.88
CA ASP A 127 23.77 -30.73 8.70
C ASP A 127 23.63 -32.15 8.14
N VAL A 128 24.63 -32.57 7.38
CA VAL A 128 24.72 -33.88 6.71
C VAL A 128 24.67 -35.03 7.75
N ARG A 129 24.50 -34.71 9.04
CA ARG A 129 24.33 -35.62 10.17
C ARG A 129 22.95 -36.28 10.29
N LEU A 130 21.93 -35.89 9.52
CA LEU A 130 20.69 -36.68 9.40
C LEU A 130 20.62 -37.45 8.08
N ARG A 131 21.56 -38.38 7.91
CA ARG A 131 21.32 -39.60 7.15
C ARG A 131 21.54 -40.79 8.09
N MET A 132 20.44 -41.30 8.63
CA MET A 132 20.31 -42.71 9.02
C MET A 132 19.09 -43.28 8.32
#